data_AF-A0A5E7YYN8-F1
#
_entry.id   AF-A0A5E7YYN8-F1
#
_cell.length_a   1.000
_cell.length_b   1.000
_cell.length_c   1.000
_cell.angle_alpha   90.00
_cell.angle_beta   90.00
_cell.angle_gamma   90.00
#
_symmetry.space_group_name_H-M   'P 1'
#
loop_
_entity.id
_entity.type
_entity.pdbx_description
1 polymer ?
#
loop_
_entity_poly.entity_id
_entity_poly.type
_entity_poly.pdbx_seq_one_letter_code
_entity_poly.pdbx_strand_id
1 'polypeptide(L)'
;MKKLLTLSALLLATPAAAQEAGEPATPGSVIAGATAEEWLPIAPDDLLVMELAPDSTGRPRTIIIQLIRPPFSQPWVENIRTLARAHWWDGTSVNRVQDNYVTQWGDVTEQKPLPEGVVAPMATYVAEPIPASLNELALDLGNAEYPELLANLDSYSEGTMHWSGWPVASDFQSAWPIHCYGYVGVGRGYAPDTGTGAELYTIIGQPQRHMDRNLAVVGRVIEGMEHLSSLPRGSGDLGFYTEEEADLRVPILSVRLGSEVPDAPAFEYLDTSSESFARLVQVRANRDDAFYTVPAGGVDICSVGVPVRRAE
;
A
#
# COMPACT_ATOMS: atom_id res chain seq x y z
N MET A 1 28.98 -85.71 13.22
CA MET A 1 27.76 -84.97 12.81
C MET A 1 27.77 -83.60 13.49
N LYS A 2 28.17 -82.53 12.78
CA LYS A 2 27.94 -81.14 13.18
C LYS A 2 27.65 -80.36 11.90
N LYS A 3 26.39 -79.94 11.72
CA LYS A 3 25.96 -79.10 10.60
C LYS A 3 26.17 -77.63 11.01
N LEU A 4 27.00 -76.90 10.27
CA LEU A 4 27.09 -75.44 10.33
C LEU A 4 25.99 -74.88 9.41
N LEU A 5 25.05 -74.11 9.96
CA LEU A 5 24.11 -73.29 9.20
C LEU A 5 24.70 -71.89 9.08
N THR A 6 25.03 -71.47 7.86
CA THR A 6 25.39 -70.10 7.50
C THR A 6 24.12 -69.32 7.21
N LEU A 7 23.83 -68.30 8.02
CA LEU A 7 22.69 -67.39 7.85
C LEU A 7 23.16 -66.18 7.02
N SER A 8 22.78 -66.12 5.73
CA SER A 8 23.03 -64.95 4.88
C SER A 8 21.97 -63.87 5.16
N ALA A 9 22.39 -62.74 5.73
CA ALA A 9 21.57 -61.55 5.85
C ALA A 9 21.52 -60.80 4.51
N LEU A 10 20.36 -60.81 3.84
CA LEU A 10 20.08 -59.92 2.71
C LEU A 10 19.75 -58.52 3.26
N LEU A 11 20.69 -57.59 3.11
CA LEU A 11 20.43 -56.15 3.25
C LEU A 11 19.69 -55.67 2.00
N LEU A 12 18.38 -55.47 2.13
CA LEU A 12 17.58 -54.75 1.14
C LEU A 12 17.94 -53.26 1.22
N ALA A 13 18.84 -52.82 0.34
CA ALA A 13 19.07 -51.40 0.11
C ALA A 13 17.86 -50.84 -0.67
N THR A 14 16.96 -50.14 0.02
CA THR A 14 15.95 -49.32 -0.66
C THR A 14 16.65 -48.10 -1.24
N PRO A 15 16.53 -47.80 -2.55
CA PRO A 15 17.02 -46.56 -3.09
C PRO A 15 16.18 -45.44 -2.47
N ALA A 16 16.80 -44.63 -1.62
CA ALA A 16 16.26 -43.34 -1.26
C ALA A 16 16.22 -42.54 -2.57
N ALA A 17 15.02 -42.36 -3.13
CA ALA A 17 14.82 -41.35 -4.15
C ALA A 17 15.15 -40.01 -3.49
N ALA A 18 16.29 -39.45 -3.84
CA ALA A 18 16.56 -38.05 -3.59
C ALA A 18 15.52 -37.27 -4.40
N GLN A 19 14.43 -36.88 -3.74
CA GLN A 19 13.60 -35.79 -4.22
C GLN A 19 14.54 -34.60 -4.29
N GLU A 20 14.86 -34.13 -5.50
CA GLU A 20 15.42 -32.78 -5.66
C GLU A 20 14.49 -31.86 -4.87
N ALA A 21 15.00 -31.32 -3.76
CA ALA A 21 14.28 -30.31 -3.01
C ALA A 21 14.04 -29.17 -4.00
N GLY A 22 12.77 -28.87 -4.29
CA GLY A 22 12.42 -27.76 -5.16
C GLY A 22 13.08 -26.48 -4.67
N GLU A 23 13.41 -25.58 -5.60
CA GLU A 23 13.99 -24.29 -5.24
C GLU A 23 13.13 -23.59 -4.16
N PRO A 24 13.75 -22.97 -3.14
CA PRO A 24 13.00 -22.27 -2.10
C PRO A 24 12.08 -21.20 -2.70
N ALA A 25 10.88 -21.05 -2.11
CA ALA A 25 9.90 -20.09 -2.59
C ALA A 25 10.42 -18.66 -2.40
N THR A 26 10.40 -17.88 -3.48
CA THR A 26 10.65 -16.43 -3.44
C THR A 26 9.34 -15.65 -3.39
N PRO A 27 9.33 -14.38 -2.93
CA PRO A 27 8.12 -13.54 -3.00
C PRO A 27 7.51 -13.49 -4.41
N GLY A 28 8.36 -13.39 -5.45
CA GLY A 28 7.91 -13.38 -6.84
C GLY A 28 7.25 -14.70 -7.26
N SER A 29 7.82 -15.85 -6.87
CA SER A 29 7.23 -17.16 -7.18
C SER A 29 5.89 -17.40 -6.48
N VAL A 30 5.72 -16.90 -5.25
CA VAL A 30 4.45 -16.99 -4.52
C VAL A 30 3.37 -16.17 -5.24
N ILE A 31 3.69 -14.93 -5.63
CA ILE A 31 2.75 -14.06 -6.35
C ILE A 31 2.38 -14.67 -7.71
N ALA A 32 3.36 -15.20 -8.44
CA ALA A 32 3.12 -15.84 -9.74
C ALA A 32 2.33 -17.15 -9.64
N GLY A 33 2.38 -17.83 -8.48
CA GLY A 33 1.64 -19.06 -8.20
C GLY A 33 0.23 -18.87 -7.67
N ALA A 34 -0.17 -17.63 -7.33
CA ALA A 34 -1.52 -17.34 -6.85
C ALA A 34 -2.57 -17.64 -7.91
N THR A 35 -3.65 -18.31 -7.50
CA THR A 35 -4.79 -18.69 -8.34
C THR A 35 -5.58 -17.47 -8.81
N ALA A 36 -6.32 -17.59 -9.90
CA ALA A 36 -7.08 -16.46 -10.46
C ALA A 36 -8.15 -15.95 -9.47
N GLU A 37 -8.75 -16.84 -8.68
CA GLU A 37 -9.78 -16.52 -7.68
C GLU A 37 -9.23 -15.71 -6.49
N GLU A 38 -7.93 -15.79 -6.22
CA GLU A 38 -7.26 -14.99 -5.19
C GLU A 38 -7.01 -13.54 -5.64
N TRP A 39 -7.23 -13.19 -6.91
CA TRP A 39 -7.11 -11.82 -7.40
C TRP A 39 -8.46 -11.12 -7.41
N LEU A 40 -8.59 -10.08 -6.59
CA LEU A 40 -9.83 -9.33 -6.46
C LEU A 40 -9.80 -8.07 -7.34
N PRO A 41 -10.85 -7.80 -8.12
CA PRO A 41 -10.89 -6.63 -9.00
C PRO A 41 -10.98 -5.33 -8.21
N ILE A 42 -10.35 -4.29 -8.74
CA ILE A 42 -10.49 -2.92 -8.28
C ILE A 42 -11.52 -2.21 -9.16
N ALA A 43 -12.56 -1.65 -8.55
CA ALA A 43 -13.59 -0.94 -9.30
C ALA A 43 -12.98 0.30 -9.99
N PRO A 44 -13.36 0.62 -11.24
CA PRO A 44 -12.89 1.84 -11.92
C PRO A 44 -13.21 3.13 -11.17
N ASP A 45 -14.32 3.16 -10.41
CA ASP A 45 -14.71 4.30 -9.54
C ASP A 45 -13.85 4.43 -8.26
N ASP A 46 -13.02 3.43 -7.98
CA ASP A 46 -12.02 3.45 -6.91
C ASP A 46 -10.62 3.78 -7.45
N LEU A 47 -10.49 4.14 -8.73
CA LEU A 47 -9.22 4.55 -9.33
C LEU A 47 -9.25 6.04 -9.68
N LEU A 48 -8.13 6.72 -9.42
CA LEU A 48 -7.80 7.99 -10.05
C LEU A 48 -6.68 7.77 -11.06
N VAL A 49 -6.86 8.32 -12.25
CA VAL A 49 -5.84 8.40 -13.29
C VAL A 49 -5.31 9.82 -13.31
N MET A 50 -4.05 10.00 -12.90
CA MET A 50 -3.36 11.28 -12.88
C MET A 50 -2.33 11.33 -14.01
N GLU A 51 -2.46 12.32 -14.86
CA GLU A 51 -1.48 12.64 -15.90
C GLU A 51 -0.68 13.86 -15.47
N LEU A 52 0.63 13.68 -15.31
CA LEU A 52 1.57 14.78 -15.13
C LEU A 52 2.10 15.23 -16.49
N ALA A 53 2.60 16.46 -16.58
CA ALA A 53 3.35 16.91 -17.76
C ALA A 53 4.45 15.88 -18.10
N PRO A 54 4.87 15.70 -19.37
CA PRO A 54 5.96 14.78 -19.68
C PRO A 54 7.25 15.08 -18.92
N ASP A 55 8.12 14.09 -18.76
CA ASP A 55 9.44 14.32 -18.18
C ASP A 55 10.38 15.10 -19.14
N SER A 56 11.61 15.40 -18.71
CA SER A 56 12.57 16.16 -19.52
C SER A 56 12.99 15.47 -20.83
N THR A 57 12.71 14.17 -20.98
CA THR A 57 12.95 13.40 -22.20
C THR A 57 11.70 13.25 -23.06
N GLY A 58 10.57 13.83 -22.64
CA GLY A 58 9.27 13.75 -23.30
C GLY A 58 8.50 12.47 -23.01
N ARG A 59 8.91 11.65 -22.03
CA ARG A 59 8.15 10.45 -21.65
C ARG A 59 6.87 10.86 -20.91
N PRO A 60 5.71 10.26 -21.25
CA PRO A 60 4.47 10.48 -20.51
C PRO A 60 4.62 10.01 -19.06
N ARG A 61 3.84 10.60 -18.16
CA ARG A 61 3.84 10.29 -16.73
C ARG A 61 2.41 10.07 -16.26
N THR A 62 2.00 8.81 -16.29
CA THR A 62 0.70 8.36 -15.79
C THR A 62 0.88 7.76 -14.41
N ILE A 63 0.05 8.17 -13.46
CA ILE A 63 0.00 7.63 -12.10
C ILE A 63 -1.40 7.11 -11.85
N ILE A 64 -1.50 5.90 -11.33
CA ILE A 64 -2.77 5.28 -10.94
C ILE A 64 -2.83 5.22 -9.43
N ILE A 65 -3.87 5.84 -8.85
CA ILE A 65 -4.11 5.85 -7.40
C ILE A 65 -5.38 5.05 -7.12
N GLN A 66 -5.28 4.03 -6.28
CA GLN A 66 -6.43 3.33 -5.74
C GLN A 66 -6.93 4.05 -4.48
N LEU A 67 -8.21 4.43 -4.45
CA LEU A 67 -8.89 5.00 -3.30
C LEU A 67 -9.26 3.91 -2.29
N ILE A 68 -9.21 4.26 -1.00
CA ILE A 68 -9.58 3.35 0.08
C ILE A 68 -11.10 3.22 0.18
N ARG A 69 -11.58 1.99 0.36
CA ARG A 69 -12.99 1.67 0.53
C ARG A 69 -13.44 1.83 1.99
N PRO A 70 -14.77 1.84 2.27
CA PRO A 70 -15.26 1.87 3.64
C PRO A 70 -14.62 0.79 4.54
N PRO A 71 -14.44 1.07 5.85
CA PRO A 71 -15.00 2.21 6.59
C PRO A 71 -14.09 3.43 6.70
N PHE A 72 -12.86 3.38 6.19
CA PHE A 72 -11.84 4.38 6.48
C PHE A 72 -11.96 5.60 5.58
N SER A 73 -11.75 6.79 6.13
CA SER A 73 -11.56 8.04 5.38
C SER A 73 -12.66 8.44 4.38
N GLN A 74 -13.87 7.88 4.51
CA GLN A 74 -14.92 8.02 3.49
C GLN A 74 -15.36 9.46 3.19
N PRO A 75 -15.48 10.36 4.17
CA PRO A 75 -15.78 11.76 3.87
C PRO A 75 -14.75 12.43 2.93
N TRP A 76 -13.45 12.12 3.09
CA TRP A 76 -12.41 12.62 2.20
C TRP A 76 -12.43 11.91 0.84
N VAL A 77 -12.71 10.60 0.79
CA VAL A 77 -12.83 9.86 -0.47
C VAL A 77 -13.99 10.40 -1.32
N GLU A 78 -15.12 10.75 -0.72
CA GLU A 78 -16.24 11.38 -1.43
C GLU A 78 -15.92 12.79 -1.94
N ASN A 79 -15.19 13.58 -1.15
CA ASN A 79 -14.66 14.86 -1.64
C ASN A 79 -13.73 14.67 -2.83
N ILE A 80 -12.82 13.69 -2.76
CA ILE A 80 -11.87 13.39 -3.84
C ILE A 80 -12.60 12.98 -5.12
N ARG A 81 -13.64 12.14 -5.03
CA ARG A 81 -14.50 11.80 -6.16
C ARG A 81 -15.21 13.04 -6.73
N THR A 82 -15.63 13.96 -5.88
CA THR A 82 -16.26 15.23 -6.29
C THR A 82 -15.27 16.15 -7.00
N LEU A 83 -14.06 16.30 -6.46
CA LEU A 83 -12.96 17.05 -7.06
C LEU A 83 -12.53 16.46 -8.42
N ALA A 84 -12.45 15.13 -8.53
CA ALA A 84 -12.11 14.44 -9.77
C ALA A 84 -13.16 14.71 -10.85
N ARG A 85 -14.46 14.54 -10.55
CA ARG A 85 -15.57 14.84 -11.48
C ARG A 85 -15.63 16.31 -11.89
N ALA A 86 -15.19 17.21 -11.02
CA ALA A 86 -15.08 18.64 -11.31
C ALA A 86 -13.78 19.01 -12.06
N HIS A 87 -12.91 18.04 -12.34
CA HIS A 87 -11.57 18.22 -12.93
C HIS A 87 -10.73 19.26 -12.16
N TRP A 88 -10.87 19.29 -10.83
CA TRP A 88 -10.33 20.37 -10.01
C TRP A 88 -8.81 20.42 -10.01
N TRP A 89 -8.09 19.30 -10.17
CA TRP A 89 -6.63 19.28 -10.23
C TRP A 89 -6.05 19.68 -11.59
N ASP A 90 -6.87 19.85 -12.62
CA ASP A 90 -6.36 20.25 -13.94
C ASP A 90 -5.71 21.64 -13.86
N GLY A 91 -4.45 21.71 -14.29
CA GLY A 91 -3.64 22.93 -14.24
C GLY A 91 -3.09 23.27 -12.85
N THR A 92 -3.26 22.41 -11.85
CA THR A 92 -2.53 22.51 -10.58
C THR A 92 -1.16 21.83 -10.70
N SER A 93 -0.41 21.64 -9.61
CA SER A 93 0.95 21.09 -9.69
C SER A 93 1.37 20.28 -8.47
N VAL A 94 2.44 19.50 -8.65
CA VAL A 94 3.26 19.03 -7.53
C VAL A 94 4.04 20.22 -6.98
N ASN A 95 3.82 20.57 -5.72
CA ASN A 95 4.27 21.83 -5.12
C ASN A 95 5.37 21.63 -4.08
N ARG A 96 5.53 20.40 -3.58
CA ARG A 96 6.39 20.09 -2.45
C ARG A 96 6.93 18.67 -2.56
N VAL A 97 8.23 18.53 -2.37
CA VAL A 97 8.92 17.25 -2.32
C VAL A 97 9.94 17.30 -1.20
N GLN A 98 9.68 16.55 -0.13
CA GLN A 98 10.56 16.47 1.02
C GLN A 98 11.21 15.08 1.07
N ASP A 99 12.54 15.07 1.13
CA ASP A 99 13.32 13.83 1.13
C ASP A 99 12.89 12.88 2.26
N ASN A 100 12.76 11.60 1.92
CA ASN A 100 12.35 10.54 2.84
C ASN A 100 11.05 10.83 3.61
N TYR A 101 10.17 11.68 3.05
CA TYR A 101 8.91 12.07 3.67
C TYR A 101 7.77 11.98 2.65
N VAL A 102 7.46 13.07 1.94
CA VAL A 102 6.31 13.13 1.03
C VAL A 102 6.57 13.91 -0.26
N THR A 103 5.85 13.53 -1.31
CA THR A 103 5.55 14.37 -2.47
C THR A 103 4.11 14.85 -2.34
N GLN A 104 3.87 16.16 -2.37
CA GLN A 104 2.56 16.78 -2.17
C GLN A 104 2.17 17.66 -3.38
N TRP A 105 0.89 17.59 -3.74
CA TRP A 105 0.30 18.29 -4.87
C TRP A 105 -1.06 18.90 -4.53
N GLY A 106 -1.42 19.89 -5.34
CA GLY A 106 -2.66 20.65 -5.22
C GLY A 106 -2.49 22.06 -5.80
N ASP A 107 -3.32 23.00 -5.38
CA ASP A 107 -3.25 24.38 -5.88
C ASP A 107 -2.14 25.16 -5.18
N VAL A 108 -1.12 25.56 -5.94
CA VAL A 108 0.03 26.31 -5.41
C VAL A 108 -0.38 27.65 -4.77
N THR A 109 -1.53 28.22 -5.17
CA THR A 109 -2.02 29.48 -4.61
C THR A 109 -2.91 29.32 -3.39
N GLU A 110 -3.35 28.10 -3.09
CA GLU A 110 -4.36 27.75 -2.08
C GLU A 110 -5.68 28.56 -2.21
N GLN A 111 -5.97 29.09 -3.40
CA GLN A 111 -7.10 29.99 -3.66
C GLN A 111 -8.08 29.44 -4.71
N LYS A 112 -7.73 28.35 -5.40
CA LYS A 112 -8.61 27.74 -6.38
C LYS A 112 -9.91 27.31 -5.70
N PRO A 113 -11.07 27.84 -6.13
CA PRO A 113 -12.33 27.61 -5.45
C PRO A 113 -12.69 26.13 -5.49
N LEU A 114 -13.15 25.60 -4.37
CA LEU A 114 -13.64 24.22 -4.28
C LEU A 114 -15.00 24.11 -4.98
N PRO A 115 -15.26 22.99 -5.68
CA PRO A 115 -16.55 22.77 -6.32
C PRO A 115 -17.65 22.55 -5.26
N GLU A 116 -18.90 22.74 -5.68
CA GLU A 116 -20.07 22.45 -4.84
C GLU A 116 -20.06 20.99 -4.39
N GLY A 117 -20.42 20.74 -3.12
CA GLY A 117 -20.46 19.40 -2.53
C GLY A 117 -19.18 18.98 -1.80
N VAL A 118 -18.05 19.66 -2.02
CA VAL A 118 -16.84 19.45 -1.21
C VAL A 118 -17.00 20.10 0.16
N VAL A 119 -16.79 19.33 1.21
CA VAL A 119 -16.92 19.78 2.61
C VAL A 119 -15.59 19.66 3.35
N ALA A 120 -15.39 20.43 4.43
CA ALA A 120 -14.31 20.18 5.38
C ALA A 120 -14.78 19.13 6.40
N PRO A 121 -14.29 17.88 6.37
CA PRO A 121 -14.86 16.82 7.22
C PRO A 121 -14.55 17.02 8.70
N MET A 122 -15.55 16.94 9.57
CA MET A 122 -15.34 16.82 11.01
C MET A 122 -15.25 15.34 11.44
N ALA A 123 -14.43 14.56 10.74
CA ALA A 123 -14.37 13.11 10.89
C ALA A 123 -13.14 12.64 11.67
N THR A 124 -13.25 11.47 12.29
CA THR A 124 -12.13 10.77 12.92
C THR A 124 -11.28 10.08 11.87
N TYR A 125 -9.97 10.00 12.12
CA TYR A 125 -9.01 9.28 11.27
C TYR A 125 -9.01 7.75 11.50
N VAL A 126 -9.98 7.27 12.27
CA VAL A 126 -10.12 5.88 12.72
C VAL A 126 -11.54 5.40 12.44
N ALA A 127 -11.71 4.09 12.27
CA ALA A 127 -13.00 3.43 12.25
C ALA A 127 -13.37 2.96 13.67
N GLU A 128 -14.53 3.43 14.15
CA GLU A 128 -15.11 3.10 15.45
C GLU A 128 -16.62 2.86 15.33
N PRO A 129 -17.16 1.74 15.86
CA PRO A 129 -16.41 0.60 16.39
C PRO A 129 -15.61 -0.10 15.28
N ILE A 130 -14.61 -0.92 15.66
CA ILE A 130 -13.87 -1.75 14.70
C ILE A 130 -14.87 -2.60 13.89
N PRO A 131 -14.74 -2.67 12.55
CA PRO A 131 -15.56 -3.54 11.72
C PRO A 131 -15.58 -4.98 12.24
N ALA A 132 -16.75 -5.64 12.21
CA ALA A 132 -16.91 -6.98 12.79
C ALA A 132 -15.87 -7.99 12.26
N SER A 133 -15.57 -7.97 10.96
CA SER A 133 -14.56 -8.85 10.36
C SER A 133 -13.13 -8.54 10.81
N LEU A 134 -12.81 -7.25 11.06
CA LEU A 134 -11.54 -6.87 11.68
C LEU A 134 -11.48 -7.33 13.14
N ASN A 135 -12.60 -7.24 13.86
CA ASN A 135 -12.68 -7.68 15.25
C ASN A 135 -12.56 -9.20 15.39
N GLU A 136 -13.18 -9.98 14.50
CA GLU A 136 -13.01 -11.43 14.43
C GLU A 136 -11.54 -11.79 14.16
N LEU A 137 -10.89 -11.14 13.19
CA LEU A 137 -9.46 -11.34 12.92
C LEU A 137 -8.59 -10.96 14.13
N ALA A 138 -8.88 -9.86 14.81
CA ALA A 138 -8.15 -9.45 16.02
C ALA A 138 -8.32 -10.45 17.18
N LEU A 139 -9.52 -11.03 17.34
CA LEU A 139 -9.77 -12.08 18.34
C LEU A 139 -9.06 -13.38 17.99
N ASP A 140 -9.01 -13.76 16.72
CA ASP A 140 -8.26 -14.94 16.27
C ASP A 140 -6.76 -14.78 16.50
N LEU A 141 -6.20 -13.59 16.24
CA LEU A 141 -4.81 -13.25 16.59
C LEU A 141 -4.56 -13.32 18.10
N GLY A 142 -5.52 -12.88 18.92
CA GLY A 142 -5.43 -12.94 20.39
C GLY A 142 -5.59 -14.35 20.97
N ASN A 143 -6.29 -15.26 20.27
CA ASN A 143 -6.54 -16.64 20.70
C ASN A 143 -5.58 -17.67 20.06
N ALA A 144 -4.82 -17.27 19.05
CA ALA A 144 -3.83 -18.10 18.40
C ALA A 144 -2.73 -18.52 19.40
N GLU A 145 -2.57 -19.83 19.61
CA GLU A 145 -1.44 -20.48 20.29
C GLU A 145 -0.11 -20.36 19.49
N TYR A 146 0.00 -19.36 18.61
CA TYR A 146 1.11 -19.16 17.69
C TYR A 146 2.01 -18.01 18.17
N PRO A 147 3.11 -18.28 18.90
CA PRO A 147 4.10 -17.27 19.26
C PRO A 147 4.75 -16.59 18.03
N GLU A 148 4.65 -17.19 16.84
CA GLU A 148 5.19 -16.63 15.59
C GLU A 148 4.34 -15.50 14.99
N LEU A 149 3.03 -15.42 15.27
CA LEU A 149 2.20 -14.28 14.85
C LEU A 149 2.31 -13.09 15.80
N LEU A 150 2.58 -13.34 17.09
CA LEU A 150 2.96 -12.34 18.09
C LEU A 150 4.39 -11.77 17.87
N ALA A 151 5.14 -12.29 16.90
CA ALA A 151 6.50 -11.83 16.59
C ALA A 151 6.54 -10.51 15.79
N ASN A 152 5.41 -10.02 15.29
CA ASN A 152 5.31 -8.70 14.66
C ASN A 152 4.99 -7.63 15.71
N LEU A 153 5.94 -7.39 16.61
CA LEU A 153 5.88 -6.24 17.50
C LEU A 153 5.92 -4.96 16.65
N ASP A 154 4.81 -4.23 16.63
CA ASP A 154 4.73 -2.92 16.02
C ASP A 154 5.04 -1.85 17.07
N SER A 155 5.93 -0.91 16.76
CA SER A 155 6.32 0.15 17.73
C SER A 155 5.27 1.26 17.87
N TYR A 156 4.23 1.25 17.05
CA TYR A 156 3.27 2.36 16.92
C TYR A 156 1.83 1.95 17.26
N SER A 157 1.55 0.66 17.47
CA SER A 157 0.21 0.15 17.75
C SER A 157 0.27 -1.20 18.45
N GLU A 158 -0.85 -1.56 19.07
CA GLU A 158 -1.03 -2.82 19.78
C GLU A 158 -1.17 -4.02 18.82
N GLY A 159 -1.57 -3.76 17.57
CA GLY A 159 -1.59 -4.77 16.51
C GLY A 159 -1.64 -4.17 15.11
N THR A 160 -1.05 -4.88 14.16
CA THR A 160 -1.11 -4.56 12.72
C THR A 160 -1.55 -5.78 11.91
N MET A 161 -2.23 -5.53 10.79
CA MET A 161 -2.71 -6.57 9.88
C MET A 161 -2.96 -6.00 8.48
N HIS A 162 -3.11 -6.87 7.49
CA HIS A 162 -3.70 -6.49 6.20
C HIS A 162 -5.19 -6.84 6.19
N TRP A 163 -6.03 -5.86 5.92
CA TRP A 163 -7.47 -6.04 5.82
C TRP A 163 -7.99 -5.47 4.51
N SER A 164 -8.71 -6.30 3.76
CA SER A 164 -9.29 -5.94 2.45
C SER A 164 -8.28 -5.29 1.49
N GLY A 165 -7.02 -5.75 1.49
CA GLY A 165 -5.96 -5.18 0.66
C GLY A 165 -5.21 -3.99 1.26
N TRP A 166 -5.46 -3.60 2.51
CA TRP A 166 -4.83 -2.42 3.14
C TRP A 166 -4.12 -2.77 4.46
N PRO A 167 -2.91 -2.25 4.72
CA PRO A 167 -2.28 -2.30 6.03
C PRO A 167 -3.06 -1.41 7.01
N VAL A 168 -3.48 -2.01 8.11
CA VAL A 168 -4.30 -1.41 9.17
C VAL A 168 -3.62 -1.68 10.51
N ALA A 169 -3.65 -0.68 11.38
CA ALA A 169 -3.25 -0.77 12.77
C ALA A 169 -4.48 -0.69 13.68
N SER A 170 -4.36 -1.22 14.90
CA SER A 170 -5.44 -1.31 15.87
C SER A 170 -4.93 -1.16 17.30
N ASP A 171 -5.75 -0.54 18.15
CA ASP A 171 -5.59 -0.50 19.62
C ASP A 171 -6.62 -1.39 20.34
N PHE A 172 -7.23 -2.32 19.59
CA PHE A 172 -8.35 -3.17 20.00
C PHE A 172 -9.67 -2.44 20.31
N GLN A 173 -9.71 -1.10 20.24
CA GLN A 173 -10.95 -0.32 20.33
C GLN A 173 -11.32 0.33 18.99
N SER A 174 -10.30 0.73 18.25
CA SER A 174 -10.39 1.44 16.98
C SER A 174 -9.39 0.85 15.98
N ALA A 175 -9.65 1.02 14.70
CA ALA A 175 -8.72 0.62 13.63
C ALA A 175 -8.43 1.80 12.71
N TRP A 176 -7.23 1.86 12.13
CA TRP A 176 -6.85 2.93 11.20
C TRP A 176 -5.88 2.47 10.10
N PRO A 177 -5.96 3.06 8.89
CA PRO A 177 -5.00 2.82 7.83
C PRO A 177 -3.63 3.42 8.18
N ILE A 178 -2.57 2.81 7.64
CA ILE A 178 -1.18 3.14 7.95
C ILE A 178 -0.51 3.96 6.82
N HIS A 179 0.29 4.96 7.17
CA HIS A 179 1.10 5.75 6.23
C HIS A 179 2.36 5.03 5.73
N CYS A 180 2.20 3.98 4.93
CA CYS A 180 3.29 3.26 4.27
C CYS A 180 3.78 3.98 2.99
N TYR A 181 4.92 3.57 2.42
CA TYR A 181 5.41 4.07 1.13
C TYR A 181 4.35 3.94 0.02
N GLY A 182 4.15 5.02 -0.75
CA GLY A 182 3.16 5.10 -1.82
C GLY A 182 1.72 5.34 -1.35
N TYR A 183 1.46 5.41 -0.04
CA TYR A 183 0.12 5.67 0.49
C TYR A 183 -0.18 7.15 0.41
N VAL A 184 -1.41 7.45 0.00
CA VAL A 184 -1.89 8.80 -0.27
C VAL A 184 -2.69 9.30 0.92
N GLY A 185 -2.32 10.48 1.42
CA GLY A 185 -3.05 11.16 2.49
C GLY A 185 -3.45 12.58 2.13
N VAL A 186 -4.22 13.20 3.03
CA VAL A 186 -4.81 14.53 2.85
C VAL A 186 -3.97 15.59 3.54
N GLY A 187 -3.49 16.56 2.75
CA GLY A 187 -2.86 17.77 3.26
C GLY A 187 -3.87 18.68 3.96
N ARG A 188 -3.43 19.34 5.03
CA ARG A 188 -4.26 20.25 5.83
C ARG A 188 -3.43 21.31 6.54
N GLY A 189 -4.09 22.38 6.97
CA GLY A 189 -3.55 23.32 7.93
C GLY A 189 -3.48 22.74 9.35
N TYR A 190 -3.18 23.62 10.32
CA TYR A 190 -3.20 23.25 11.73
C TYR A 190 -4.62 22.89 12.19
N ALA A 191 -4.70 21.96 13.15
CA ALA A 191 -5.95 21.61 13.80
C ALA A 191 -6.67 22.89 14.31
N PRO A 192 -8.01 22.96 14.21
CA PRO A 192 -8.95 21.87 13.94
C PRO A 192 -9.22 21.60 12.45
N ASP A 193 -8.49 22.20 11.52
CA ASP A 193 -8.57 21.83 10.11
C ASP A 193 -8.19 20.35 9.93
N THR A 194 -8.90 19.66 9.04
CA THR A 194 -8.75 18.25 8.69
C THR A 194 -8.46 18.05 7.21
N GLY A 195 -8.44 19.15 6.43
CA GLY A 195 -8.26 19.14 4.99
C GLY A 195 -9.49 18.64 4.24
N THR A 196 -9.71 19.18 3.05
CA THR A 196 -10.85 18.80 2.20
C THR A 196 -10.54 17.62 1.29
N GLY A 197 -9.26 17.27 1.11
CA GLY A 197 -8.81 16.32 0.09
C GLY A 197 -8.39 16.99 -1.22
N ALA A 198 -8.43 18.32 -1.32
CA ALA A 198 -7.90 19.07 -2.46
C ALA A 198 -6.37 19.05 -2.52
N GLU A 199 -5.72 19.21 -1.37
CA GLU A 199 -4.28 19.01 -1.20
C GLU A 199 -4.04 17.55 -0.81
N LEU A 200 -3.22 16.84 -1.57
CA LEU A 200 -2.91 15.43 -1.34
C LEU A 200 -1.41 15.23 -1.35
N TYR A 201 -0.95 14.20 -0.65
CA TYR A 201 0.44 13.80 -0.64
C TYR A 201 0.58 12.29 -0.74
N THR A 202 1.73 11.82 -1.21
CA THR A 202 2.11 10.41 -1.13
C THR A 202 3.43 10.26 -0.36
N ILE A 203 3.54 9.21 0.45
CA ILE A 203 4.77 8.90 1.18
C ILE A 203 5.83 8.39 0.20
N ILE A 204 7.02 9.01 0.18
CA ILE A 204 8.10 8.67 -0.77
C ILE A 204 9.37 8.11 -0.10
N GLY A 205 9.27 7.74 1.18
CA GLY A 205 10.39 7.23 1.96
C GLY A 205 9.95 6.19 2.99
N GLN A 206 10.61 6.20 4.15
CA GLN A 206 10.20 5.39 5.31
C GLN A 206 8.72 5.64 5.67
N PRO A 207 8.03 4.66 6.27
CA PRO A 207 6.66 4.84 6.73
C PRO A 207 6.54 6.00 7.74
N GLN A 208 5.57 6.88 7.53
CA GLN A 208 5.37 8.06 8.39
C GLN A 208 4.34 7.77 9.47
N ARG A 209 4.61 6.75 10.29
CA ARG A 209 3.68 6.21 11.30
C ARG A 209 3.23 7.23 12.35
N HIS A 210 3.98 8.33 12.54
CA HIS A 210 3.55 9.43 13.41
C HIS A 210 2.36 10.23 12.84
N MET A 211 2.06 10.08 11.55
CA MET A 211 0.90 10.69 10.88
C MET A 211 -0.36 9.83 11.05
N ASP A 212 -0.22 8.57 11.43
CA ASP A 212 -1.35 7.70 11.72
C ASP A 212 -2.25 8.34 12.78
N ARG A 213 -3.57 8.21 12.61
CA ARG A 213 -4.61 8.83 13.46
C ARG A 213 -4.56 10.37 13.51
N ASN A 214 -3.70 11.03 12.74
CA ASN A 214 -3.56 12.50 12.72
C ASN A 214 -3.86 13.11 11.34
N LEU A 215 -3.74 12.30 10.28
CA LEU A 215 -4.00 12.65 8.90
C LEU A 215 -4.74 11.49 8.23
N ALA A 216 -5.66 11.82 7.33
CA ALA A 216 -6.45 10.81 6.63
C ALA A 216 -5.61 10.13 5.56
N VAL A 217 -5.58 8.79 5.56
CA VAL A 217 -5.09 7.99 4.43
C VAL A 217 -6.30 7.69 3.55
N VAL A 218 -6.25 8.13 2.29
CA VAL A 218 -7.37 8.08 1.34
C VAL A 218 -7.12 7.14 0.17
N GLY A 219 -5.90 6.68 -0.01
CA GLY A 219 -5.57 5.80 -1.12
C GLY A 219 -4.12 5.33 -1.11
N ARG A 220 -3.69 4.73 -2.22
CA ARG A 220 -2.31 4.35 -2.50
C ARG A 220 -2.02 4.44 -4.00
N VAL A 221 -0.80 4.79 -4.36
CA VAL A 221 -0.31 4.69 -5.72
C VAL A 221 -0.07 3.21 -6.04
N ILE A 222 -0.73 2.70 -7.08
CA ILE A 222 -0.59 1.30 -7.54
C ILE A 222 0.24 1.17 -8.83
N GLU A 223 0.44 2.28 -9.55
CA GLU A 223 1.28 2.35 -10.74
C GLU A 223 1.82 3.77 -10.93
N GLY A 224 3.05 3.92 -11.44
CA GLY A 224 3.66 5.22 -11.74
C GLY A 224 4.26 5.94 -10.53
N MET A 225 4.50 5.23 -9.41
CA MET A 225 5.04 5.83 -8.19
C MET A 225 6.41 6.51 -8.39
N GLU A 226 7.22 5.98 -9.31
CA GLU A 226 8.51 6.55 -9.69
C GLU A 226 8.39 7.98 -10.22
N HIS A 227 7.25 8.35 -10.82
CA HIS A 227 7.02 9.71 -11.32
C HIS A 227 6.82 10.74 -10.20
N LEU A 228 6.54 10.28 -8.98
CA LEU A 228 6.37 11.11 -7.79
C LEU A 228 7.58 11.04 -6.86
N SER A 229 8.18 9.86 -6.67
CA SER A 229 9.30 9.66 -5.74
C SER A 229 10.66 10.10 -6.28
N SER A 230 10.82 10.21 -7.60
CA SER A 230 12.09 10.62 -8.21
C SER A 230 12.20 12.13 -8.44
N LEU A 231 11.22 12.93 -8.03
CA LEU A 231 11.22 14.37 -8.27
C LEU A 231 12.35 15.09 -7.50
N PRO A 232 12.84 16.24 -8.01
CA PRO A 232 13.77 17.09 -7.29
C PRO A 232 13.17 17.52 -5.95
N ARG A 233 13.99 17.58 -4.90
CA ARG A 233 13.54 18.01 -3.56
C ARG A 233 13.42 19.53 -3.55
N GLY A 234 12.41 20.06 -2.84
CA GLY A 234 12.31 21.51 -2.62
C GLY A 234 13.27 21.99 -1.54
N SER A 235 13.80 23.21 -1.69
CA SER A 235 14.69 23.82 -0.70
C SER A 235 13.97 24.74 0.28
N GLY A 236 12.69 25.04 0.05
CA GLY A 236 11.87 25.86 0.94
C GLY A 236 11.45 25.13 2.23
N ASP A 237 10.73 25.85 3.08
CA ASP A 237 10.20 25.32 4.34
C ASP A 237 9.43 24.02 4.09
N LEU A 238 9.68 23.01 4.92
CA LEU A 238 9.05 21.68 4.81
C LEU A 238 9.21 21.02 3.42
N GLY A 239 10.18 21.42 2.61
CA GLY A 239 10.41 20.89 1.27
C GLY A 239 9.48 21.42 0.18
N PHE A 240 8.79 22.54 0.42
CA PHE A 240 8.07 23.26 -0.63
C PHE A 240 9.05 23.83 -1.67
N TYR A 241 8.64 23.88 -2.93
CA TYR A 241 9.39 24.60 -3.96
C TYR A 241 9.26 26.10 -3.74
N THR A 242 10.40 26.78 -3.63
CA THR A 242 10.46 28.24 -3.57
C THR A 242 10.05 28.89 -4.89
N GLU A 243 9.89 30.21 -4.91
CA GLU A 243 9.63 30.94 -6.16
C GLU A 243 10.81 30.87 -7.15
N GLU A 244 12.04 30.71 -6.65
CA GLU A 244 13.22 30.48 -7.49
C GLU A 244 13.24 29.06 -8.10
N GLU A 245 12.45 28.13 -7.53
CA GLU A 245 12.28 26.73 -7.94
C GLU A 245 10.92 26.49 -8.62
N ALA A 246 10.25 27.54 -9.09
CA ALA A 246 8.93 27.42 -9.70
C ALA A 246 8.92 26.49 -10.94
N ASP A 247 10.05 26.34 -11.62
CA ASP A 247 10.25 25.42 -12.74
C ASP A 247 10.30 23.94 -12.32
N LEU A 248 10.55 23.64 -11.03
CA LEU A 248 10.48 22.29 -10.48
C LEU A 248 9.05 21.80 -10.24
N ARG A 249 8.07 22.73 -10.19
CA ARG A 249 6.65 22.39 -10.03
C ARG A 249 6.17 21.64 -11.25
N VAL A 250 5.87 20.35 -11.09
CA VAL A 250 5.38 19.51 -12.18
C VAL A 250 3.89 19.77 -12.39
N PRO A 251 3.45 20.26 -13.57
CA PRO A 251 2.04 20.47 -13.84
C PRO A 251 1.25 19.16 -13.86
N ILE A 252 0.06 19.19 -13.27
CA ILE A 252 -0.96 18.16 -13.41
C ILE A 252 -1.80 18.53 -14.63
N LEU A 253 -1.73 17.68 -15.66
CA LEU A 253 -2.51 17.86 -16.89
C LEU A 253 -3.96 17.47 -16.68
N SER A 254 -4.19 16.34 -16.01
CA SER A 254 -5.53 15.89 -15.65
C SER A 254 -5.52 14.93 -14.47
N VAL A 255 -6.60 14.95 -13.69
CA VAL A 255 -6.98 13.86 -12.79
C VAL A 255 -8.41 13.45 -13.09
N ARG A 256 -8.64 12.16 -13.36
CA ARG A 256 -9.96 11.60 -13.69
C ARG A 256 -10.27 10.40 -12.83
N LEU A 257 -11.55 10.12 -12.61
CA LEU A 257 -11.93 8.79 -12.14
C LEU A 257 -11.62 7.76 -13.23
N GLY A 258 -11.23 6.55 -12.84
CA GLY A 258 -10.96 5.48 -13.80
C GLY A 258 -12.15 5.17 -14.70
N SER A 259 -13.38 5.35 -14.18
CA SER A 259 -14.62 5.21 -14.94
C SER A 259 -14.87 6.31 -16.00
N GLU A 260 -14.17 7.45 -15.91
CA GLU A 260 -14.26 8.56 -16.87
C GLU A 260 -13.20 8.47 -17.98
N VAL A 261 -12.22 7.56 -17.84
CA VAL A 261 -11.15 7.37 -18.80
C VAL A 261 -11.51 6.23 -19.77
N PRO A 262 -11.69 6.51 -21.07
CA PRO A 262 -11.90 5.46 -22.06
C PRO A 262 -10.74 4.47 -22.07
N ASP A 263 -11.05 3.18 -22.13
CA ASP A 263 -10.06 2.09 -22.15
C ASP A 263 -9.06 2.15 -20.97
N ALA A 264 -9.49 2.67 -19.82
CA ALA A 264 -8.68 2.69 -18.60
C ALA A 264 -8.18 1.28 -18.26
N PRO A 265 -6.90 1.13 -17.88
CA PRO A 265 -6.39 -0.16 -17.43
C PRO A 265 -7.19 -0.66 -16.22
N ALA A 266 -7.66 -1.90 -16.30
CA ALA A 266 -8.26 -2.59 -15.17
C ALA A 266 -7.16 -3.15 -14.26
N PHE A 267 -7.44 -3.24 -12.96
CA PHE A 267 -6.48 -3.74 -11.98
C PHE A 267 -7.13 -4.72 -11.01
N GLU A 268 -6.32 -5.63 -10.50
CA GLU A 268 -6.65 -6.57 -9.43
C GLU A 268 -5.60 -6.50 -8.33
N TYR A 269 -6.00 -6.77 -7.09
CA TYR A 269 -5.07 -6.95 -5.98
C TYR A 269 -5.20 -8.37 -5.41
N LEU A 270 -4.09 -8.92 -4.93
CA LEU A 270 -4.10 -10.22 -4.28
C LEU A 270 -4.88 -10.14 -2.95
N ASP A 271 -5.88 -11.01 -2.78
CA ASP A 271 -6.71 -11.09 -1.59
C ASP A 271 -5.83 -11.33 -0.36
N THR A 272 -5.87 -10.40 0.59
CA THR A 272 -5.07 -10.47 1.80
C THR A 272 -5.54 -11.51 2.80
N SER A 273 -6.70 -12.15 2.55
CA SER A 273 -7.19 -13.31 3.31
C SER A 273 -6.76 -14.67 2.72
N SER A 274 -6.12 -14.65 1.54
CA SER A 274 -5.73 -15.86 0.83
C SER A 274 -4.52 -16.59 1.43
N GLU A 275 -4.41 -17.89 1.14
CA GLU A 275 -3.23 -18.69 1.49
C GLU A 275 -1.97 -18.16 0.81
N SER A 276 -2.08 -17.71 -0.45
CA SER A 276 -0.95 -17.13 -1.19
C SER A 276 -0.43 -15.86 -0.51
N PHE A 277 -1.30 -14.98 -0.01
CA PHE A 277 -0.86 -13.78 0.71
C PHE A 277 -0.23 -14.13 2.07
N ALA A 278 -0.80 -15.06 2.83
CA ALA A 278 -0.20 -15.53 4.07
C ALA A 278 1.21 -16.11 3.84
N ARG A 279 1.37 -16.90 2.76
CA ARG A 279 2.67 -17.43 2.34
C ARG A 279 3.65 -16.33 1.94
N LEU A 280 3.18 -15.28 1.25
CA LEU A 280 4.00 -14.13 0.86
C LEU A 280 4.57 -13.41 2.10
N VAL A 281 3.77 -13.20 3.14
CA VAL A 281 4.21 -12.60 4.41
C VAL A 281 5.31 -13.45 5.04
N GLN A 282 5.11 -14.76 5.14
CA GLN A 282 6.09 -15.69 5.72
C GLN A 282 7.42 -15.68 4.96
N VAL A 283 7.37 -15.76 3.63
CA VAL A 283 8.58 -15.75 2.78
C VAL A 283 9.32 -14.41 2.89
N ARG A 284 8.60 -13.28 3.01
CA ARG A 284 9.24 -11.98 3.22
C ARG A 284 9.92 -11.87 4.59
N ALA A 285 9.30 -12.40 5.65
CA ALA A 285 9.89 -12.42 6.99
C ALA A 285 11.13 -13.33 7.07
N ASN A 286 11.12 -14.43 6.31
CA ASN A 286 12.12 -15.48 6.40
C ASN A 286 12.58 -15.90 5.00
N ARG A 287 13.26 -15.00 4.29
CA ARG A 287 13.86 -15.35 3.00
C ARG A 287 14.92 -16.43 3.20
N ASP A 288 14.71 -17.57 2.56
CA ASP A 288 15.58 -18.74 2.55
C ASP A 288 16.08 -19.08 1.13
N ASP A 289 15.87 -18.17 0.17
CA ASP A 289 16.42 -18.29 -1.17
C ASP A 289 17.97 -18.25 -1.15
N ALA A 290 18.59 -18.82 -2.19
CA ALA A 290 20.03 -19.10 -2.24
C ALA A 290 20.95 -17.88 -1.99
N PHE A 291 20.41 -16.67 -2.05
CA PHE A 291 21.15 -15.44 -1.77
C PHE A 291 21.27 -15.12 -0.27
N TYR A 292 20.27 -15.45 0.55
CA TYR A 292 20.21 -15.07 1.98
C TYR A 292 20.56 -16.25 2.87
N THR A 293 21.64 -16.11 3.66
CA THR A 293 22.12 -17.19 4.55
C THR A 293 21.65 -17.07 6.00
N VAL A 294 21.10 -15.90 6.39
CA VAL A 294 20.56 -15.63 7.71
C VAL A 294 19.16 -15.02 7.55
N PRO A 295 18.08 -15.71 7.99
CA PRO A 295 16.74 -15.16 7.90
C PRO A 295 16.56 -13.99 8.87
N ALA A 296 15.73 -13.01 8.49
CA ALA A 296 15.48 -11.81 9.30
C ALA A 296 14.63 -12.11 10.55
N GLY A 297 13.75 -13.11 10.49
CA GLY A 297 12.90 -13.50 11.62
C GLY A 297 11.66 -12.62 11.81
N GLY A 298 11.38 -11.70 10.87
CA GLY A 298 10.25 -10.78 10.97
C GLY A 298 10.16 -9.85 9.75
N VAL A 299 9.00 -9.20 9.58
CA VAL A 299 8.78 -8.23 8.50
C VAL A 299 7.87 -7.11 9.00
N ASP A 300 8.26 -5.86 8.72
CA ASP A 300 7.42 -4.69 9.00
C ASP A 300 6.17 -4.68 8.10
N ILE A 301 5.02 -4.26 8.64
CA ILE A 301 3.74 -4.22 7.92
C ILE A 301 3.82 -3.45 6.59
N CYS A 302 4.55 -2.33 6.56
CA CYS A 302 4.76 -1.51 5.37
C CYS A 302 5.82 -2.08 4.43
N SER A 303 6.58 -3.08 4.86
CA SER A 303 7.51 -3.85 4.00
C SER A 303 6.83 -5.01 3.26
N VAL A 304 5.55 -5.28 3.57
CA VAL A 304 4.69 -6.19 2.82
C VAL A 304 3.67 -5.38 2.01
N GLY A 305 4.08 -4.94 0.82
CA GLY A 305 3.15 -4.37 -0.15
C GLY A 305 2.17 -5.44 -0.65
N VAL A 306 0.88 -5.10 -0.71
CA VAL A 306 -0.13 -5.96 -1.33
C VAL A 306 0.12 -6.00 -2.84
N PRO A 307 0.34 -7.17 -3.44
CA PRO A 307 0.53 -7.28 -4.88
C PRO A 307 -0.68 -6.73 -5.64
N VAL A 308 -0.40 -5.91 -6.64
CA VAL A 308 -1.38 -5.38 -7.60
C VAL A 308 -0.87 -5.68 -8.99
N ARG A 309 -1.79 -6.06 -9.89
CA ARG A 309 -1.49 -6.30 -11.30
C ARG A 309 -2.54 -5.64 -12.18
N ARG A 310 -2.19 -5.34 -13.42
CA ARG A 310 -3.19 -5.05 -14.46
C ARG A 310 -3.98 -6.33 -14.73
N ALA A 311 -5.30 -6.22 -14.84
CA ALA A 311 -6.15 -7.31 -15.29
C ALA A 311 -6.01 -7.48 -16.82
N GLU A 312 -6.18 -8.72 -17.30
CA GLU A 312 -6.15 -9.06 -18.73
C GLU A 312 -7.44 -8.67 -19.47
#